data_AF-A0A345HBH0-F1
#
_entry.id   AF-A0A345HBH0-F1
#
_cell.length_a   1.000
_cell.length_b   1.000
_cell.length_c   1.000
_cell.angle_alpha   90.00
_cell.angle_beta   90.00
_cell.angle_gamma   90.00
#
_symmetry.space_group_name_H-M   'P 1'
#
loop_
_entity.id
_entity.type
_entity.pdbx_description
1 polymer ?
#
loop_
_entity_poly.entity_id
_entity_poly.type
_entity_poly.pdbx_seq_one_letter_code
_entity_poly.pdbx_strand_id
1 'polypeptide(L)'
;MDQLTIERIKMLHPSMRNEVLEAYKYVNNKLLGKGVRLRFSSTLRTAEEQAELYAQGRTKPGNKVTNAKAWQSIHNYGLAIDILILLDKDGNGTFESASWNRKSDNDNDGTADWMEAINHFKAIGWSWGGDWKSFKDYPHLEKTFGNTWRTLKAKIDNEDFFTETIDGKIYQWVNL
;
A
#
# COMPACT_ATOMS: atom_id res chain seq x y z
N MET A 1 10.93 4.64 13.24
CA MET A 1 10.07 4.02 12.21
C MET A 1 8.66 3.89 12.74
N ASP A 2 7.64 3.94 11.89
CA ASP A 2 6.23 3.74 12.28
C ASP A 2 5.94 2.25 12.50
N GLN A 3 5.63 1.84 13.73
CA GLN A 3 5.44 0.42 14.06
C GLN A 3 4.28 -0.20 13.28
N LEU A 4 3.19 0.54 13.09
CA LEU A 4 2.03 0.05 12.35
C LEU A 4 2.37 -0.27 10.89
N THR A 5 3.21 0.56 10.26
CA THR A 5 3.72 0.28 8.92
C THR A 5 4.57 -0.98 8.91
N ILE A 6 5.47 -1.17 9.88
CA ILE A 6 6.31 -2.38 9.98
C ILE A 6 5.44 -3.64 10.10
N GLU A 7 4.39 -3.62 10.93
CA GLU A 7 3.45 -4.75 11.03
C GLU A 7 2.70 -4.99 9.72
N ARG A 8 2.26 -3.94 9.04
CA ARG A 8 1.58 -4.05 7.74
C ARG A 8 2.48 -4.60 6.64
N ILE A 9 3.78 -4.35 6.68
CA ILE A 9 4.75 -4.93 5.72
C ILE A 9 4.82 -6.44 5.86
N LYS A 10 4.70 -6.99 7.08
CA LYS A 10 4.65 -8.46 7.29
C LYS A 10 3.49 -9.11 6.54
N MET A 11 2.41 -8.36 6.31
CA MET A 11 1.24 -8.83 5.58
C MET A 11 1.40 -8.79 4.05
N LEU A 12 2.50 -8.29 3.51
CA LEU A 12 2.73 -8.35 2.06
C LEU A 12 3.11 -9.76 1.62
N HIS A 13 3.07 -10.01 0.31
CA HIS A 13 3.57 -11.24 -0.26
C HIS A 13 5.06 -11.45 0.10
N PRO A 14 5.48 -12.67 0.50
CA PRO A 14 6.86 -12.93 0.95
C PRO A 14 7.95 -12.44 0.00
N SER A 15 7.71 -12.50 -1.32
CA SER A 15 8.65 -12.06 -2.36
C SER A 15 9.01 -10.57 -2.31
N MET A 16 8.23 -9.71 -1.64
CA MET A 16 8.46 -8.26 -1.63
C MET A 16 8.66 -7.64 -0.24
N ARG A 17 8.46 -8.39 0.85
CA ARG A 17 8.56 -7.84 2.22
C ARG A 17 9.90 -7.16 2.48
N ASN A 18 10.99 -7.81 2.08
CA ASN A 18 12.33 -7.26 2.28
C ASN A 18 12.56 -6.00 1.43
N GLU A 19 12.22 -6.03 0.14
CA GLU A 19 12.32 -4.86 -0.75
C GLU A 19 11.53 -3.67 -0.19
N VAL A 20 10.27 -3.90 0.22
CA VAL A 20 9.40 -2.87 0.74
C VAL A 20 9.88 -2.34 2.09
N LEU A 21 10.43 -3.19 2.96
CA LEU A 21 11.02 -2.76 4.23
C LEU A 21 12.23 -1.86 4.02
N GLU A 22 13.12 -2.23 3.08
CA GLU A 22 14.30 -1.42 2.77
C GLU A 22 13.92 -0.11 2.08
N ALA A 23 12.96 -0.13 1.15
CA ALA A 23 12.41 1.07 0.53
C ALA A 23 11.76 1.99 1.57
N TYR A 24 10.97 1.44 2.49
CA TYR A 24 10.35 2.18 3.59
C TYR A 24 11.41 2.84 4.48
N LYS A 25 12.45 2.11 4.86
CA LYS A 25 13.57 2.67 5.65
C LYS A 25 14.30 3.75 4.87
N TYR A 26 14.57 3.53 3.58
CA TYR A 26 15.26 4.48 2.74
C TYR A 26 14.50 5.80 2.65
N VAL A 27 13.21 5.76 2.29
CA VAL A 27 12.38 6.97 2.20
C VAL A 27 12.40 7.74 3.52
N ASN A 28 12.19 7.08 4.66
CA ASN A 28 12.11 7.78 5.95
C ASN A 28 13.45 8.24 6.54
N ASN A 29 14.58 7.67 6.10
CA ASN A 29 15.89 8.00 6.67
C ASN A 29 16.74 8.85 5.73
N LYS A 30 16.40 8.91 4.44
CA LYS A 30 17.23 9.52 3.39
C LYS A 30 16.52 10.55 2.54
N LEU A 31 15.20 10.48 2.43
CA LEU A 31 14.41 11.40 1.62
C LEU A 31 13.66 12.35 2.55
N LEU A 32 12.73 11.82 3.33
CA LEU A 32 11.92 12.60 4.26
C LEU A 32 12.75 13.17 5.41
N GLY A 33 12.54 14.45 5.67
CA GLY A 33 13.16 15.24 6.73
C GLY A 33 12.42 15.18 8.07
N LYS A 34 12.80 16.11 8.95
CA LYS A 34 12.29 16.15 10.33
C LYS A 34 10.80 16.47 10.34
N GLY A 35 10.04 15.73 11.15
CA GLY A 35 8.61 15.95 11.33
C GLY A 35 7.75 15.27 10.26
N VAL A 36 8.36 14.61 9.27
CA VAL A 36 7.66 13.93 8.18
C VAL A 36 7.92 12.43 8.24
N ARG A 37 6.89 11.62 7.99
CA ARG A 37 6.99 10.16 8.07
C ARG A 37 6.05 9.49 7.10
N LEU A 38 6.57 8.61 6.26
CA LEU A 38 5.76 7.72 5.44
C LEU A 38 5.01 6.73 6.33
N ARG A 39 3.74 6.48 5.99
CA ARG A 39 2.94 5.37 6.53
C ARG A 39 2.29 4.58 5.40
N PHE A 40 2.29 3.27 5.52
CA PHE A 40 1.44 2.41 4.69
C PHE A 40 0.08 2.32 5.39
N SER A 41 -0.93 2.92 4.78
CA SER A 41 -2.31 2.94 5.27
C SER A 41 -3.03 1.61 5.02
N SER A 42 -2.68 0.93 3.93
CA SER A 42 -3.17 -0.41 3.58
C SER A 42 -2.06 -1.24 2.91
N THR A 43 -2.07 -2.56 3.12
CA THR A 43 -1.20 -3.53 2.44
C THR A 43 -2.05 -4.70 1.93
N LEU A 44 -2.11 -5.81 2.65
CA LEU A 44 -3.05 -6.89 2.36
C LEU A 44 -4.48 -6.46 2.72
N ARG A 45 -5.41 -6.80 1.83
CA ARG A 45 -6.85 -6.78 2.11
C ARG A 45 -7.43 -8.11 1.69
N THR A 46 -8.03 -8.87 2.60
CA THR A 46 -8.57 -10.19 2.24
C THR A 46 -9.71 -10.07 1.23
N ALA A 47 -10.06 -11.17 0.58
CA ALA A 47 -11.17 -11.21 -0.36
C ALA A 47 -12.50 -10.78 0.31
N GLU A 48 -12.70 -11.18 1.56
CA GLU A 48 -13.86 -10.82 2.38
C GLU A 48 -13.86 -9.32 2.69
N GLU A 49 -12.73 -8.77 3.16
CA GLU A 49 -12.59 -7.34 3.42
C GLU A 49 -12.82 -6.51 2.16
N GLN A 50 -12.39 -6.99 0.99
CA GLN A 50 -12.64 -6.33 -0.29
C GLN A 50 -14.09 -6.43 -0.73
N ALA A 51 -14.77 -7.56 -0.48
CA ALA A 51 -16.21 -7.69 -0.74
C ALA A 51 -17.01 -6.71 0.12
N GLU A 52 -16.64 -6.58 1.38
CA GLU A 52 -17.21 -5.63 2.34
C GLU A 52 -16.98 -4.17 1.91
N LEU A 53 -15.77 -3.85 1.47
CA LEU A 53 -15.43 -2.52 0.94
C LEU A 53 -16.22 -2.19 -0.35
N TYR A 54 -16.37 -3.18 -1.24
CA TYR A 54 -17.15 -3.03 -2.47
C TYR A 54 -18.65 -2.81 -2.19
N ALA A 55 -19.19 -3.40 -1.11
CA ALA A 55 -20.59 -3.24 -0.72
C ALA A 55 -20.96 -1.80 -0.32
N GLN A 56 -20.00 -0.99 0.15
CA GLN A 56 -20.22 0.40 0.56
C GLN A 56 -20.71 1.27 -0.62
N GLY A 57 -21.77 2.04 -0.38
CA GLY A 57 -22.43 2.86 -1.39
C GLY A 57 -23.12 2.06 -2.49
N ARG A 58 -23.32 0.75 -2.29
CA ARG A 58 -24.05 -0.16 -3.19
C ARG A 58 -25.15 -0.91 -2.45
N THR A 59 -24.76 -1.82 -1.56
CA THR A 59 -25.67 -2.64 -0.73
C THR A 59 -25.56 -2.30 0.75
N LYS A 60 -24.54 -1.53 1.15
CA LYS A 60 -24.38 -0.94 2.49
C LYS A 60 -24.30 0.59 2.38
N PRO A 61 -24.72 1.35 3.41
CA PRO A 61 -24.55 2.81 3.45
C PRO A 61 -23.08 3.23 3.32
N GLY A 62 -22.86 4.49 2.93
CA GLY A 62 -21.53 5.09 2.77
C GLY A 62 -21.19 5.44 1.32
N ASN A 63 -20.00 6.02 1.13
CA ASN A 63 -19.53 6.39 -0.20
C ASN A 63 -18.94 5.18 -0.93
N LYS A 64 -19.02 5.16 -2.26
CA LYS A 64 -18.30 4.18 -3.07
C LYS A 64 -16.81 4.49 -3.02
N VAL A 65 -16.03 3.64 -2.35
CA VAL A 65 -14.57 3.83 -2.18
C VAL A 65 -13.73 2.89 -3.05
N THR A 66 -14.36 1.93 -3.75
CA THR A 66 -13.69 1.03 -4.69
C THR A 66 -14.64 0.59 -5.81
N ASN A 67 -14.06 0.29 -6.97
CA ASN A 67 -14.73 -0.40 -8.08
C ASN A 67 -14.36 -1.88 -8.19
N ALA A 68 -13.35 -2.33 -7.44
CA ALA A 68 -12.88 -3.71 -7.46
C ALA A 68 -13.73 -4.58 -6.53
N LYS A 69 -14.24 -5.70 -7.05
CA LYS A 69 -14.81 -6.77 -6.23
C LYS A 69 -13.69 -7.59 -5.55
N ALA A 70 -14.07 -8.55 -4.71
CA ALA A 70 -13.15 -9.57 -4.22
C ALA A 70 -12.35 -10.19 -5.37
N TRP A 71 -11.04 -10.34 -5.18
CA TRP A 71 -10.07 -10.84 -6.16
C TRP A 71 -9.93 -9.98 -7.43
N GLN A 72 -10.38 -8.73 -7.40
CA GLN A 72 -10.13 -7.75 -8.48
C GLN A 72 -9.20 -6.62 -8.05
N SER A 73 -8.81 -6.59 -6.77
CA SER A 73 -7.82 -5.63 -6.26
C SER A 73 -6.48 -6.32 -6.07
N ILE A 74 -5.38 -5.64 -6.43
CA ILE A 74 -4.03 -6.15 -6.21
C ILE A 74 -3.70 -6.31 -4.71
N HIS A 75 -4.37 -5.54 -3.83
CA HIS A 75 -4.29 -5.73 -2.38
C HIS A 75 -4.73 -7.13 -1.93
N ASN A 76 -5.56 -7.84 -2.70
CA ASN A 76 -6.00 -9.20 -2.35
C ASN A 76 -4.87 -10.23 -2.43
N TYR A 77 -3.77 -9.90 -3.10
CA TYR A 77 -2.64 -10.78 -3.31
C TYR A 77 -1.41 -10.35 -2.49
N GLY A 78 -1.55 -9.31 -1.65
CA GLY A 78 -0.43 -8.74 -0.89
C GLY A 78 0.64 -8.09 -1.78
N LEU A 79 0.27 -7.60 -2.96
CA LEU A 79 1.19 -7.02 -3.97
C LEU A 79 1.02 -5.51 -4.16
N ALA A 80 0.31 -4.85 -3.25
CA ALA A 80 0.03 -3.43 -3.29
C ALA A 80 0.13 -2.79 -1.90
N ILE A 81 0.44 -1.50 -1.90
CA ILE A 81 0.47 -0.64 -0.72
C ILE A 81 -0.30 0.63 -1.01
N ASP A 82 -1.05 1.12 -0.02
CA ASP A 82 -1.58 2.48 -0.04
C ASP A 82 -0.76 3.32 0.93
N ILE A 83 -0.34 4.51 0.51
CA ILE A 83 0.50 5.40 1.34
C ILE A 83 -0.26 6.61 1.87
N LEU A 84 0.26 7.18 2.95
CA LEU A 84 -0.02 8.54 3.41
C LEU A 84 1.20 9.11 4.11
N ILE A 85 1.21 10.43 4.31
CA ILE A 85 2.25 11.13 5.07
C ILE A 85 1.73 11.43 6.46
N LEU A 86 2.50 11.10 7.49
CA LEU A 86 2.27 11.55 8.85
C LEU A 86 3.15 12.76 9.15
N LEU A 87 2.59 13.67 9.93
CA LEU A 87 3.21 14.92 10.33
C LEU A 87 3.23 15.02 11.85
N ASP A 88 4.42 15.34 12.36
CA ASP A 88 4.68 15.75 13.73
C ASP A 88 4.80 17.29 13.74
N LYS A 89 3.73 17.98 14.10
CA LYS A 89 3.62 19.44 13.97
C LYS A 89 4.15 20.19 15.17
N ASP A 90 4.27 19.52 16.32
CA ASP A 90 4.81 20.11 17.55
C ASP A 90 6.26 19.67 17.84
N GLY A 91 6.81 18.75 17.05
CA GLY A 91 8.19 18.29 17.12
C GLY A 91 8.45 17.32 18.28
N ASN A 92 7.40 16.70 18.83
CA ASN A 92 7.48 15.80 19.99
C ASN A 92 7.72 14.32 19.61
N GLY A 93 7.70 13.99 18.30
CA GLY A 93 7.92 12.65 17.77
C GLY A 93 6.67 11.75 17.70
N THR A 94 5.46 12.26 17.96
CA THR A 94 4.22 11.46 18.02
C THR A 94 3.43 11.39 16.72
N PHE A 95 3.74 12.22 15.72
CA PHE A 95 3.16 12.16 14.36
C PHE A 95 1.63 12.12 14.34
N GLU A 96 1.03 13.12 14.96
CA GLU A 96 -0.39 13.24 15.30
C GLU A 96 -1.31 13.59 14.13
N SER A 97 -0.76 13.99 12.98
CA SER A 97 -1.54 14.39 11.79
C SER A 97 -1.29 13.47 10.60
N ALA A 98 -2.34 13.03 9.92
CA ALA A 98 -2.25 12.33 8.64
C ALA A 98 -2.58 13.28 7.47
N SER A 99 -1.83 13.17 6.38
CA SER A 99 -1.95 14.00 5.18
C SER A 99 -1.97 13.14 3.92
N TRP A 100 -2.92 13.47 3.04
CA TRP A 100 -3.01 12.98 1.66
C TRP A 100 -2.66 14.08 0.65
N ASN A 101 -2.06 15.18 1.11
CA ASN A 101 -1.69 16.28 0.23
C ASN A 101 -0.42 15.94 -0.56
N ARG A 102 -0.59 15.76 -1.86
CA ARG A 102 0.48 15.38 -2.79
C ARG A 102 1.42 16.52 -3.17
N LYS A 103 1.08 17.74 -2.79
CA LYS A 103 1.82 18.97 -3.11
C LYS A 103 2.50 19.59 -1.89
N SER A 104 2.26 19.05 -0.70
CA SER A 104 2.92 19.55 0.50
C SER A 104 4.37 19.09 0.52
N ASP A 105 5.24 20.05 0.82
CA ASP A 105 6.65 19.90 1.19
C ASP A 105 6.71 20.35 2.65
N ASN A 106 6.62 19.40 3.59
CA ASN A 106 6.50 19.72 5.01
C ASN A 106 7.86 19.77 5.72
N ASP A 107 8.90 19.18 5.14
CA ASP A 107 10.27 19.29 5.64
C ASP A 107 11.08 20.42 5.00
N ASN A 108 10.52 21.10 3.99
CA ASN A 108 11.05 22.26 3.28
C ASN A 108 12.35 21.96 2.52
N ASP A 109 12.46 20.77 1.94
CA ASP A 109 13.61 20.37 1.14
C ASP A 109 13.50 20.79 -0.35
N GLY A 110 12.36 21.36 -0.74
CA GLY A 110 12.05 21.80 -2.10
C GLY A 110 11.29 20.77 -2.94
N THR A 111 11.01 19.59 -2.39
CA THR A 111 10.26 18.50 -3.04
C THR A 111 9.03 18.16 -2.19
N ALA A 112 7.91 17.84 -2.84
CA ALA A 112 6.74 17.39 -2.09
C ALA A 112 6.99 16.00 -1.49
N ASP A 113 6.84 15.83 -0.18
CA ASP A 113 7.08 14.58 0.57
C ASP A 113 6.43 13.36 -0.08
N TRP A 114 5.19 13.55 -0.57
CA TRP A 114 4.43 12.51 -1.26
C TRP A 114 5.17 12.03 -2.51
N MET A 115 5.68 12.97 -3.29
CA MET A 115 6.34 12.69 -4.55
C MET A 115 7.71 12.05 -4.33
N GLU A 116 8.42 12.35 -3.26
CA GLU A 116 9.66 11.64 -2.91
C GLU A 116 9.42 10.14 -2.72
N ALA A 117 8.39 9.78 -1.93
CA ALA A 117 7.99 8.40 -1.73
C ALA A 117 7.59 7.73 -3.05
N ILE A 118 6.71 8.38 -3.84
CA ILE A 118 6.27 7.86 -5.15
C ILE A 118 7.46 7.65 -6.10
N ASN A 119 8.35 8.64 -6.21
CA ASN A 119 9.49 8.57 -7.11
C ASN A 119 10.46 7.46 -6.73
N HIS A 120 10.69 7.25 -5.43
CA HIS A 120 11.52 6.14 -4.95
C HIS A 120 10.92 4.79 -5.34
N PHE A 121 9.63 4.56 -5.05
CA PHE A 121 8.96 3.30 -5.39
C PHE A 121 8.93 3.06 -6.91
N LYS A 122 8.68 4.09 -7.71
CA LYS A 122 8.76 4.00 -9.18
C LYS A 122 10.16 3.63 -9.66
N ALA A 123 11.20 4.20 -9.05
CA ALA A 123 12.59 3.88 -9.41
C ALA A 123 12.97 2.41 -9.17
N ILE A 124 12.32 1.75 -8.20
CA ILE A 124 12.51 0.31 -7.91
C ILE A 124 11.45 -0.59 -8.57
N GLY A 125 10.75 -0.06 -9.57
CA GLY A 125 9.87 -0.83 -10.47
C GLY A 125 8.43 -1.01 -9.98
N TRP A 126 7.95 -0.18 -9.04
CA TRP A 126 6.53 -0.14 -8.68
C TRP A 126 5.75 0.78 -9.63
N SER A 127 4.50 0.41 -9.89
CA SER A 127 3.54 1.23 -10.63
C SER A 127 2.72 2.08 -9.66
N TRP A 128 2.39 3.31 -10.06
CA TRP A 128 1.62 4.25 -9.24
C TRP A 128 0.21 4.45 -9.79
N GLY A 129 -0.81 4.33 -8.93
CA GLY A 129 -2.22 4.55 -9.30
C GLY A 129 -2.54 5.99 -9.73
N GLY A 130 -1.70 6.96 -9.37
CA GLY A 130 -1.79 8.33 -9.88
C GLY A 130 -1.51 8.48 -11.39
N ASP A 131 -0.82 7.49 -11.98
CA ASP A 131 -0.52 7.45 -13.41
C ASP A 131 -1.62 6.77 -14.24
N TRP A 132 -2.65 6.19 -13.59
CA TRP A 132 -3.75 5.54 -14.30
C TRP A 132 -4.53 6.53 -15.18
N LYS A 133 -5.00 6.06 -16.34
CA LYS A 133 -5.74 6.89 -17.32
C LYS A 133 -7.10 7.36 -16.80
N SER A 134 -7.74 6.55 -15.97
CA SER A 134 -9.03 6.86 -15.33
C SER A 134 -9.04 6.26 -13.92
N PHE A 135 -9.91 6.78 -13.06
CA PHE A 135 -10.03 6.37 -11.66
C PHE A 135 -8.68 6.38 -10.92
N LYS A 136 -7.93 7.48 -11.05
CA LYS A 136 -6.64 7.65 -10.39
C LYS A 136 -6.76 7.42 -8.90
N ASP A 137 -5.99 6.45 -8.42
CA ASP A 137 -5.88 6.11 -7.02
C ASP A 137 -4.50 6.57 -6.52
N TYR A 138 -4.45 7.77 -5.97
CA TYR A 138 -3.17 8.39 -5.67
C TYR A 138 -2.40 7.72 -4.53
N PRO A 139 -3.03 7.24 -3.44
CA PRO A 139 -2.34 6.43 -2.41
C PRO A 139 -1.69 5.16 -2.96
N HIS A 140 -2.22 4.61 -4.04
CA HIS A 140 -1.94 3.25 -4.46
C HIS A 140 -0.61 3.08 -5.20
N LEU A 141 0.19 2.11 -4.77
CA LEU A 141 1.38 1.59 -5.44
C LEU A 141 1.26 0.06 -5.55
N GLU A 142 1.63 -0.50 -6.71
CA GLU A 142 1.62 -1.96 -6.92
C GLU A 142 2.86 -2.47 -7.66
N LYS A 143 3.24 -3.72 -7.39
CA LYS A 143 4.26 -4.46 -8.15
C LYS A 143 3.78 -5.89 -8.37
N THR A 144 3.28 -6.16 -9.57
CA THR A 144 2.55 -7.40 -9.89
C THR A 144 3.40 -8.48 -10.55
N PHE A 145 4.71 -8.25 -10.75
CA PHE A 145 5.61 -9.19 -11.44
C PHE A 145 5.08 -9.62 -12.82
N GLY A 146 4.52 -8.67 -13.57
CA GLY A 146 3.94 -8.91 -14.90
C GLY A 146 2.53 -9.50 -14.89
N ASN A 147 1.93 -9.72 -13.72
CA ASN A 147 0.57 -10.23 -13.61
C ASN A 147 -0.49 -9.12 -13.67
N THR A 148 -1.71 -9.52 -14.02
CA THR A 148 -2.93 -8.72 -13.83
C THR A 148 -3.77 -9.35 -12.72
N TRP A 149 -4.77 -8.65 -12.18
CA TRP A 149 -5.70 -9.29 -11.25
C TRP A 149 -6.36 -10.56 -11.83
N ARG A 150 -6.55 -10.64 -13.15
CA ARG A 150 -7.12 -11.83 -13.80
C ARG A 150 -6.19 -13.03 -13.71
N THR A 151 -4.89 -12.83 -13.97
CA THR A 151 -3.91 -13.91 -13.91
C THR A 151 -3.65 -14.33 -12.46
N LEU A 152 -3.61 -13.39 -11.53
CA LEU A 152 -3.51 -13.68 -10.09
C LEU A 152 -4.74 -14.42 -9.56
N LYS A 153 -5.94 -14.01 -9.99
CA LYS A 153 -7.18 -14.74 -9.64
C LYS A 153 -7.16 -16.16 -10.20
N ALA A 154 -6.73 -16.35 -11.44
CA ALA A 154 -6.61 -17.68 -12.02
C ALA A 154 -5.63 -18.56 -11.22
N LYS A 155 -4.56 -18.01 -10.64
CA LYS A 155 -3.68 -18.76 -9.74
C LYS A 155 -4.40 -19.22 -8.48
N ILE A 156 -5.18 -18.34 -7.84
CA ILE A 156 -6.03 -18.72 -6.69
C ILE A 156 -7.04 -19.81 -7.08
N ASP A 157 -7.75 -19.63 -8.20
CA ASP A 157 -8.78 -20.57 -8.66
C ASP A 157 -8.20 -21.96 -9.02
N ASN A 158 -6.94 -22.02 -9.45
CA ASN A 158 -6.24 -23.26 -9.79
C ASN A 158 -5.37 -23.82 -8.64
N GLU A 159 -5.52 -23.29 -7.42
CA GLU A 159 -4.73 -23.68 -6.25
C GLU A 159 -3.21 -23.53 -6.44
N ASP A 160 -2.79 -22.61 -7.31
CA ASP A 160 -1.40 -22.24 -7.57
C ASP A 160 -0.91 -21.20 -6.54
N PHE A 161 -0.88 -21.61 -5.27
CA PHE A 161 -0.43 -20.82 -4.14
C PHE A 161 0.26 -21.70 -3.09
N PHE A 162 1.02 -21.06 -2.21
CA PHE A 162 1.50 -21.66 -0.96
C PHE A 162 0.87 -20.94 0.23
N THR A 163 1.02 -21.51 1.43
CA THR A 163 0.46 -20.95 2.65
C THR A 163 1.54 -20.54 3.64
N GLU A 164 1.18 -19.58 4.49
CA GLU A 164 2.00 -19.15 5.62
C GLU A 164 1.10 -18.82 6.81
N THR A 165 1.58 -19.13 8.01
CA THR A 165 0.89 -18.75 9.24
C THR A 165 1.51 -17.46 9.79
N ILE A 166 0.71 -16.42 9.92
CA ILE A 166 1.08 -15.14 10.55
C ILE A 166 0.14 -14.92 11.73
N ASP A 167 0.70 -14.77 12.93
CA ASP A 167 -0.05 -14.57 14.19
C ASP A 167 -1.20 -15.58 14.40
N GLY A 168 -0.96 -16.84 14.03
CA GLY A 168 -1.92 -17.93 14.18
C GLY A 168 -2.99 -18.02 13.09
N LYS A 169 -2.99 -17.12 12.09
CA LYS A 169 -3.89 -17.16 10.93
C LYS A 169 -3.15 -17.61 9.68
N ILE A 170 -3.79 -18.47 8.89
CA ILE A 170 -3.25 -18.97 7.62
C ILE A 170 -3.59 -17.98 6.50
N TYR A 171 -2.58 -17.64 5.70
CA TYR A 171 -2.69 -16.80 4.51
C TYR A 171 -2.25 -17.57 3.28
N GLN A 172 -2.85 -17.22 2.13
CA GLN A 172 -2.53 -17.81 0.82
C GLN A 172 -1.74 -16.80 -0.01
N TRP A 173 -0.64 -17.27 -0.60
CA TRP A 173 0.26 -16.48 -1.41
C TRP A 173 0.41 -17.14 -2.78
N VAL A 174 -0.05 -16.46 -3.83
CA VAL A 174 0.07 -16.96 -5.21
C VAL A 174 1.53 -17.23 -5.56
N ASN A 175 1.82 -18.31 -6.30
CA ASN A 175 3.17 -18.52 -6.80
C ASN A 175 3.49 -17.46 -7.87
N LEU A 176 4.55 -16.67 -7.66
CA LEU A 176 4.99 -15.58 -8.54
C LEU A 176 6.18 -15.97 -9.40
#